data_AF-A0A1K1M9U5-F1
#
_entry.id   AF-A0A1K1M9U5-F1
#
_cell.length_a   1.000
_cell.length_b   1.000
_cell.length_c   1.000
_cell.angle_alpha   90.00
_cell.angle_beta   90.00
_cell.angle_gamma   90.00
#
_symmetry.space_group_name_H-M   'P 1'
#
loop_
_entity.id
_entity.type
_entity.pdbx_description
1 polymer ?
#
loop_
_entity_poly.entity_id
_entity_poly.type
_entity_poly.pdbx_seq_one_letter_code
_entity_poly.pdbx_strand_id
1 'polypeptide(L)'
;MEKKWFIDIIIAIVIGLVATSCQTYSLKSGDLLFHVVSQGNAITDVTPGMIDHVAIVMSRDSVIEAVGKGVKMTPIDSLRQQDGHYLVGRVKGIDSKQSIANAKHYFGRPYDRLYLPNNDAIYCSELVQLSFVDKHGKRLFSPIPMSFHDTTGRITDYWRQFYAKHQLEVPEGEPGTNPGELSQRTNVKLKGRLR
;
A
#
# COMPACT_ATOMS: atom_id res chain seq x y z
N MET A 1 -56.29 -29.88 -25.32
CA MET A 1 -55.93 -28.48 -24.98
C MET A 1 -54.99 -28.54 -23.78
N GLU A 2 -53.76 -29.02 -23.96
CA GLU A 2 -52.83 -29.32 -22.84
C GLU A 2 -51.36 -29.15 -23.25
N LYS A 3 -50.98 -27.95 -23.73
CA LYS A 3 -49.58 -27.65 -24.08
C LYS A 3 -49.19 -26.20 -23.79
N LYS A 4 -49.63 -25.65 -22.64
CA LYS A 4 -49.23 -24.30 -22.21
C LYS A 4 -48.48 -24.26 -20.88
N TRP A 5 -48.48 -25.33 -20.09
CA TRP A 5 -47.88 -25.33 -18.74
C TRP A 5 -46.41 -25.77 -18.68
N PHE A 6 -45.80 -26.19 -19.81
CA PHE A 6 -44.40 -26.63 -19.84
C PHE A 6 -43.41 -25.54 -20.26
N ILE A 7 -43.87 -24.44 -20.86
CA ILE A 7 -42.99 -23.39 -21.40
C ILE A 7 -42.60 -22.38 -20.31
N ASP A 8 -43.45 -22.18 -19.29
CA ASP A 8 -43.18 -21.20 -18.23
C ASP A 8 -42.20 -21.70 -17.15
N ILE A 9 -41.95 -23.01 -17.06
CA ILE A 9 -40.98 -23.58 -16.10
C ILE A 9 -39.53 -23.49 -16.62
N ILE A 10 -39.33 -23.38 -17.94
CA ILE A 10 -37.99 -23.25 -18.54
C ILE A 10 -37.47 -21.79 -18.43
N ILE A 11 -38.35 -20.81 -18.26
CA ILE A 11 -37.97 -19.40 -18.13
C ILE A 11 -37.47 -19.07 -16.70
N ALA A 12 -37.78 -19.89 -15.70
CA ALA A 12 -37.38 -19.65 -14.31
C ALA A 12 -35.95 -20.12 -13.94
N ILE A 13 -35.23 -20.82 -14.83
CA ILE A 13 -33.90 -21.38 -14.54
C ILE A 13 -32.76 -20.57 -15.19
N VAL A 14 -33.08 -19.52 -15.95
CA VAL A 14 -32.09 -18.65 -16.63
C VAL A 14 -31.93 -17.29 -15.92
N ILE A 15 -32.40 -17.15 -14.68
CA ILE A 15 -31.95 -16.05 -13.83
C ILE A 15 -30.56 -16.42 -13.33
N GLY A 16 -29.59 -16.03 -14.17
CA GLY A 16 -28.18 -16.37 -14.04
C GLY A 16 -27.67 -16.19 -12.62
N LEU A 17 -27.12 -17.28 -12.08
CA LEU A 17 -25.98 -17.18 -11.20
C LEU A 17 -24.96 -16.26 -11.90
N VAL A 18 -24.96 -14.98 -11.56
CA VAL A 18 -23.77 -14.16 -11.67
C VAL A 18 -22.83 -14.72 -10.61
N ALA A 19 -22.20 -15.84 -10.94
CA ALA A 19 -21.00 -16.30 -10.26
C ALA A 19 -20.01 -15.17 -10.45
N THR A 20 -19.95 -14.29 -9.44
CA THR A 20 -18.98 -13.23 -9.36
C THR A 20 -17.65 -13.95 -9.35
N SER A 21 -17.00 -14.05 -10.51
CA SER A 21 -15.75 -14.77 -10.65
C SER A 21 -14.77 -14.15 -9.66
N CYS A 22 -14.53 -14.88 -8.60
CA CYS A 22 -13.74 -14.46 -7.47
C CYS A 22 -12.29 -14.56 -7.95
N GLN A 23 -11.82 -13.56 -8.72
CA GLN A 23 -10.45 -13.60 -9.26
C GLN A 23 -9.46 -13.65 -8.09
N THR A 24 -8.90 -14.83 -7.84
CA THR A 24 -7.78 -15.02 -6.92
C THR A 24 -6.54 -14.50 -7.63
N TYR A 25 -6.02 -13.37 -7.15
CA TYR A 25 -4.82 -12.78 -7.73
C TYR A 25 -3.59 -13.50 -7.21
N SER A 26 -2.90 -14.23 -8.08
CA SER A 26 -1.56 -14.73 -7.74
C SER A 26 -0.63 -13.54 -7.56
N LEU A 27 -0.09 -13.41 -6.35
CA LEU A 27 0.96 -12.45 -6.02
C LEU A 27 2.21 -12.70 -6.88
N LYS A 28 2.85 -11.61 -7.27
CA LYS A 28 4.14 -11.60 -7.95
C LYS A 28 5.16 -10.85 -7.12
N SER A 29 6.41 -11.32 -7.17
CA SER A 29 7.53 -10.59 -6.59
C SER A 29 7.59 -9.17 -7.15
N GLY A 30 7.65 -8.16 -6.27
CA GLY A 30 7.57 -6.74 -6.62
C GLY A 30 6.15 -6.17 -6.71
N ASP A 31 5.09 -6.96 -6.49
CA ASP A 31 3.78 -6.39 -6.16
C ASP A 31 3.87 -5.64 -4.82
N LEU A 32 3.01 -4.64 -4.63
CA LEU A 32 2.86 -3.86 -3.40
C LEU A 32 1.58 -4.30 -2.69
N LEU A 33 1.61 -4.40 -1.37
CA LEU A 33 0.41 -4.61 -0.54
C LEU A 33 0.13 -3.33 0.23
N PHE A 34 -0.91 -2.60 -0.14
CA PHE A 34 -1.36 -1.38 0.52
C PHE A 34 -2.40 -1.74 1.59
N HIS A 35 -2.12 -1.44 2.86
CA HIS A 35 -3.07 -1.67 3.95
C HIS A 35 -4.09 -0.55 3.99
N VAL A 36 -5.36 -0.89 3.77
CA VAL A 36 -6.51 0.00 3.87
C VAL A 36 -7.16 -0.20 5.23
N VAL A 37 -7.11 0.83 6.07
CA VAL A 37 -7.72 0.80 7.40
C VAL A 37 -9.22 1.02 7.34
N SER A 38 -9.93 0.42 8.30
CA SER A 38 -11.39 0.50 8.43
C SER A 38 -11.85 1.77 9.17
N GLN A 39 -10.94 2.39 9.93
CA GLN A 39 -11.16 3.66 10.62
C GLN A 39 -9.98 4.58 10.37
N GLY A 40 -10.23 5.89 10.36
CA GLY A 40 -9.20 6.90 10.12
C GLY A 40 -8.16 6.92 11.24
N ASN A 41 -6.97 7.37 10.89
CA ASN A 41 -5.87 7.65 11.79
C ASN A 41 -5.06 8.85 11.28
N ALA A 42 -4.06 9.27 12.04
CA ALA A 42 -3.24 10.44 11.70
C ALA A 42 -2.60 10.42 10.30
N ILE A 43 -2.28 9.24 9.75
CA ILE A 43 -1.75 9.10 8.40
C ILE A 43 -2.88 9.32 7.38
N THR A 44 -4.00 8.65 7.54
CA THR A 44 -5.12 8.73 6.58
C THR A 44 -5.88 10.04 6.66
N ASP A 45 -5.75 10.78 7.76
CA ASP A 45 -6.35 12.11 7.90
C ASP A 45 -5.68 13.15 6.98
N VAL A 46 -4.44 12.89 6.55
CA VAL A 46 -3.63 13.80 5.74
C VAL A 46 -3.14 13.18 4.43
N THR A 47 -3.49 11.92 4.16
CA THR A 47 -3.10 11.19 2.95
C THR A 47 -4.30 10.47 2.34
N PRO A 48 -4.34 10.28 1.02
CA PRO A 48 -5.56 9.81 0.37
C PRO A 48 -5.74 8.30 0.49
N GLY A 49 -6.99 7.83 0.36
CA GLY A 49 -7.31 6.43 0.11
C GLY A 49 -7.44 5.54 1.35
N MET A 50 -7.44 6.10 2.57
CA MET A 50 -7.50 5.32 3.82
C MET A 50 -6.37 4.28 3.92
N ILE A 51 -5.21 4.58 3.33
CA ILE A 51 -4.05 3.69 3.33
C ILE A 51 -3.01 4.22 4.31
N ASP A 52 -2.66 3.42 5.31
CA ASP A 52 -1.68 3.81 6.35
C ASP A 52 -0.34 3.07 6.23
N HIS A 53 -0.27 2.01 5.43
CA HIS A 53 0.91 1.17 5.31
C HIS A 53 1.07 0.56 3.91
N VAL A 54 2.31 0.26 3.54
CA VAL A 54 2.64 -0.48 2.30
C VAL A 54 3.77 -1.47 2.55
N ALA A 55 3.63 -2.67 2.00
CA ALA A 55 4.66 -3.72 2.03
C ALA A 55 5.02 -4.19 0.61
N ILE A 56 6.22 -4.74 0.44
CA ILE A 56 6.77 -5.20 -0.84
C ILE A 56 6.69 -6.74 -0.89
N VAL A 57 5.93 -7.30 -1.83
CA VAL A 57 5.85 -8.75 -2.03
C VAL A 57 7.21 -9.30 -2.46
N MET A 58 7.83 -10.15 -1.64
CA MET A 58 9.09 -10.81 -1.96
C MET A 58 8.85 -12.13 -2.67
N SER A 59 7.93 -12.94 -2.13
CA SER A 59 7.52 -14.24 -2.66
C SER A 59 6.00 -14.42 -2.49
N ARG A 60 5.46 -15.60 -2.81
CA ARG A 60 4.02 -15.89 -2.62
C ARG A 60 3.58 -15.84 -1.16
N ASP A 61 4.51 -16.03 -0.23
CA ASP A 61 4.20 -16.26 1.19
C ASP A 61 4.87 -15.21 2.10
N SER A 62 5.60 -14.23 1.54
CA SER A 62 6.35 -13.26 2.35
C SER A 62 6.47 -11.89 1.69
N VAL A 63 6.57 -10.88 2.55
CA VAL A 63 6.83 -9.49 2.18
C VAL A 63 8.09 -8.96 2.85
N ILE A 64 8.61 -7.86 2.31
CA ILE A 64 9.55 -6.96 2.97
C ILE A 64 8.79 -5.70 3.36
N GLU A 65 8.89 -5.29 4.61
CA GLU A 65 8.24 -4.08 5.11
C GLU A 65 9.10 -3.36 6.15
N ALA A 66 8.97 -2.05 6.22
CA ALA A 66 9.45 -1.25 7.34
C ALA A 66 8.31 -1.12 8.35
N VAL A 67 8.45 -1.71 9.54
CA VAL A 67 7.43 -1.62 10.60
C VAL A 67 8.05 -1.91 11.97
N GLY A 68 7.48 -1.33 13.04
CA GLY A 68 7.86 -1.64 14.42
C GLY A 68 9.31 -1.26 14.74
N LYS A 69 10.23 -2.23 14.70
CA LYS A 69 11.66 -1.98 14.96
C LYS A 69 12.44 -1.56 13.72
N GLY A 70 11.97 -1.89 12.51
CA GLY A 70 12.72 -1.60 11.30
C GLY A 70 12.29 -2.41 10.08
N VAL A 71 13.15 -2.42 9.07
CA VAL A 71 12.96 -3.19 7.84
C VAL A 71 13.19 -4.67 8.10
N LYS A 72 12.20 -5.49 7.79
CA LYS A 72 12.23 -6.95 8.02
C LYS A 72 11.46 -7.70 6.94
N MET A 73 11.64 -9.01 6.93
CA MET A 73 10.75 -9.94 6.23
C MET A 73 9.61 -10.36 7.15
N THR A 74 8.39 -10.39 6.61
CA THR A 74 7.19 -10.81 7.34
C THR A 74 6.41 -11.83 6.49
N PRO A 75 6.02 -12.99 7.04
CA PRO A 75 5.09 -13.91 6.39
C PRO A 75 3.74 -13.22 6.09
N ILE A 76 3.13 -13.51 4.93
CA ILE A 76 1.88 -12.86 4.52
C ILE A 76 0.72 -13.17 5.48
N ASP A 77 0.67 -14.39 6.02
CA ASP A 77 -0.32 -14.82 7.03
C ASP A 77 -0.18 -14.09 8.39
N SER A 78 0.96 -13.45 8.60
CA SER A 78 1.31 -12.71 9.81
C SER A 78 1.14 -11.20 9.66
N LEU A 79 0.69 -10.74 8.48
CA LEU A 79 0.35 -9.33 8.27
C LEU A 79 -0.81 -8.91 9.18
N ARG A 80 -0.80 -7.66 9.63
CA ARG A 80 -1.90 -7.07 10.41
C ARG A 80 -3.21 -7.12 9.62
N GLN A 81 -4.25 -7.76 10.15
CA GLN A 81 -5.60 -7.86 9.54
C GLN A 81 -6.73 -7.27 10.42
N GLN A 82 -6.43 -6.86 11.67
CA GLN A 82 -7.46 -6.61 12.68
C GLN A 82 -8.27 -5.33 12.43
N ASP A 83 -7.66 -4.36 11.76
CA ASP A 83 -8.16 -3.01 11.56
C ASP A 83 -8.29 -2.64 10.08
N GLY A 84 -8.19 -3.60 9.17
CA GLY A 84 -8.12 -3.29 7.74
C GLY A 84 -8.02 -4.51 6.83
N HIS A 85 -7.69 -4.24 5.58
CA HIS A 85 -7.44 -5.24 4.56
C HIS A 85 -6.35 -4.75 3.60
N TYR A 86 -5.75 -5.65 2.82
CA TYR A 86 -4.74 -5.26 1.83
C TYR A 86 -5.29 -5.18 0.41
N LEU A 87 -4.88 -4.16 -0.32
CA LEU A 87 -5.00 -4.08 -1.78
C LEU A 87 -3.66 -4.43 -2.43
N VAL A 88 -3.72 -5.25 -3.47
CA VAL A 88 -2.56 -5.62 -4.28
C VAL A 88 -2.37 -4.58 -5.38
N GLY A 89 -1.23 -3.89 -5.39
CA GLY A 89 -0.81 -3.00 -6.46
C GLY A 89 0.33 -3.61 -7.29
N ARG A 90 0.22 -3.53 -8.61
CA ARG A 90 1.28 -4.00 -9.53
C ARG A 90 1.96 -2.82 -10.19
N VAL A 91 3.29 -2.75 -10.08
CA VAL A 91 4.09 -1.66 -10.65
C VAL A 91 4.46 -1.98 -12.10
N LYS A 92 4.10 -1.09 -13.03
CA LYS A 92 4.47 -1.18 -14.44
C LYS A 92 5.92 -0.73 -14.64
N GLY A 93 6.68 -1.50 -15.41
CA GLY A 93 8.06 -1.16 -15.78
C GLY A 93 9.13 -1.52 -14.74
N ILE A 94 8.74 -2.21 -13.67
CA ILE A 94 9.66 -2.66 -12.61
C ILE A 94 10.63 -3.74 -13.11
N ASP A 95 11.90 -3.60 -12.74
CA ASP A 95 12.81 -4.74 -12.58
C ASP A 95 12.60 -5.31 -11.17
N SER A 96 11.75 -6.33 -11.06
CA SER A 96 11.39 -6.90 -9.76
C SER A 96 12.58 -7.57 -9.09
N LYS A 97 13.48 -8.22 -9.84
CA LYS A 97 14.65 -8.89 -9.26
C LYS A 97 15.56 -7.87 -8.59
N GLN A 98 15.91 -6.80 -9.30
CA GLN A 98 16.76 -5.75 -8.74
C GLN A 98 16.07 -4.99 -7.62
N SER A 99 14.78 -4.68 -7.76
CA SER A 99 14.02 -3.94 -6.74
C SER A 99 13.91 -4.72 -5.42
N ILE A 100 13.73 -6.04 -5.48
CA ILE A 100 13.74 -6.89 -4.28
C ILE A 100 15.14 -7.00 -3.68
N ALA A 101 16.20 -7.09 -4.51
CA ALA A 101 17.57 -7.07 -4.00
C ALA A 101 17.87 -5.76 -3.26
N ASN A 102 17.45 -4.62 -3.81
CA ASN A 102 17.57 -3.32 -3.17
C ASN A 102 16.82 -3.27 -1.82
N ALA A 103 15.56 -3.73 -1.79
CA ALA A 103 14.76 -3.75 -0.56
C ALA A 103 15.41 -4.59 0.55
N LYS A 104 16.03 -5.73 0.20
CA LYS A 104 16.76 -6.58 1.14
C LYS A 104 18.01 -5.93 1.71
N HIS A 105 18.66 -5.03 0.97
CA HIS A 105 19.84 -4.30 1.44
C HIS A 105 19.54 -3.45 2.68
N TYR A 106 18.26 -3.06 2.86
CA TYR A 106 17.82 -2.27 4.00
C TYR A 106 17.41 -3.11 5.22
N PHE A 107 17.48 -4.44 5.19
CA PHE A 107 17.14 -5.25 6.36
C PHE A 107 17.90 -4.80 7.62
N GLY A 108 17.16 -4.68 8.73
CA GLY A 108 17.70 -4.24 10.01
C GLY A 108 17.81 -2.72 10.18
N ARG A 109 17.63 -1.92 9.11
CA ARG A 109 17.53 -0.46 9.23
C ARG A 109 16.37 -0.09 10.16
N PRO A 110 16.57 0.83 11.11
CA PRO A 110 15.54 1.19 12.09
C PRO A 110 14.32 1.81 11.41
N TYR A 111 13.16 1.69 12.06
CA TYR A 111 11.94 2.31 11.54
C TYR A 111 11.95 3.81 11.80
N ASP A 112 11.77 4.62 10.75
CA ASP A 112 11.63 6.06 10.90
C ASP A 112 10.23 6.40 11.41
N ARG A 113 10.16 6.85 12.66
CA ARG A 113 8.91 7.30 13.28
C ARG A 113 8.61 8.76 13.03
N LEU A 114 9.62 9.55 12.70
CA LEU A 114 9.52 10.99 12.51
C LEU A 114 9.28 11.36 11.04
N TYR A 115 9.40 10.40 10.12
CA TYR A 115 9.14 10.60 8.69
C TYR A 115 9.98 11.74 8.10
N LEU A 116 11.22 11.87 8.56
CA LEU A 116 12.12 12.96 8.17
C LEU A 116 13.01 12.53 6.99
N PRO A 117 13.33 13.43 6.06
CA PRO A 117 14.30 13.12 5.02
C PRO A 117 15.71 12.96 5.60
N ASN A 118 16.60 12.37 4.79
CA ASN A 118 18.06 12.37 5.00
C ASN A 118 18.53 11.70 6.32
N ASN A 119 17.84 10.65 6.77
CA ASN A 119 18.29 9.86 7.91
C ASN A 119 18.50 8.37 7.55
N ASP A 120 19.07 7.60 8.48
CA ASP A 120 19.40 6.18 8.28
C ASP A 120 18.23 5.22 8.62
N ALA A 121 17.14 5.75 9.16
CA ALA A 121 15.90 5.03 9.43
C ALA A 121 14.97 5.09 8.20
N ILE A 122 14.08 4.12 8.07
CA ILE A 122 13.23 4.00 6.87
C ILE A 122 11.79 3.70 7.30
N TYR A 123 10.83 4.41 6.71
CA TYR A 123 9.40 4.10 6.84
C TYR A 123 8.85 3.39 5.58
N CYS A 124 7.61 2.91 5.66
CA CYS A 124 7.07 1.91 4.74
C CYS A 124 7.08 2.33 3.25
N SER A 125 6.59 3.53 2.94
CA SER A 125 6.57 4.04 1.56
C SER A 125 7.94 4.52 1.07
N GLU A 126 8.81 4.97 1.97
CA GLU A 126 10.18 5.32 1.62
C GLU A 126 10.98 4.08 1.20
N LEU A 127 10.78 2.95 1.88
CA LEU A 127 11.39 1.69 1.46
C LEU A 127 11.05 1.34 0.00
N VAL A 128 9.80 1.58 -0.42
CA VAL A 128 9.38 1.39 -1.82
C VAL A 128 10.14 2.36 -2.74
N GLN A 129 10.21 3.64 -2.37
CA GLN A 129 10.89 4.68 -3.15
C GLN A 129 12.39 4.44 -3.31
N LEU A 130 13.06 3.98 -2.26
CA LEU A 130 14.48 3.66 -2.26
C LEU A 130 14.79 2.39 -3.07
N SER A 131 13.84 1.46 -3.16
CA SER A 131 14.10 0.13 -3.70
C SER A 131 13.71 -0.04 -5.17
N PHE A 132 12.63 0.60 -5.62
CA PHE A 132 12.01 0.27 -6.91
C PHE A 132 12.69 0.96 -8.10
N VAL A 133 13.20 0.14 -9.01
CA VAL A 133 13.89 0.57 -10.23
C VAL A 133 13.32 -0.09 -11.48
N ASP A 134 13.55 0.53 -12.62
CA ASP A 134 13.34 -0.09 -13.94
C ASP A 134 14.53 -0.96 -14.37
N LYS A 135 14.42 -1.56 -15.56
CA LYS A 135 15.48 -2.41 -16.16
C LYS A 135 16.80 -1.67 -16.46
N HIS A 136 16.80 -0.34 -16.37
CA HIS A 136 17.99 0.50 -16.55
C HIS A 136 18.54 1.01 -15.22
N GLY A 137 17.98 0.57 -14.09
CA GLY A 137 18.38 1.01 -12.75
C GLY A 137 17.84 2.39 -12.36
N LYS A 138 16.93 3.00 -13.15
CA LYS A 138 16.34 4.30 -12.81
C LYS A 138 15.23 4.10 -11.77
N ARG A 139 15.20 4.96 -10.74
CA ARG A 139 14.12 4.96 -9.73
C ARG A 139 12.76 5.20 -10.38
N LEU A 140 11.78 4.38 -9.98
CA LEU A 140 10.40 4.45 -10.47
C LEU A 140 9.50 5.40 -9.68
N PHE A 141 9.89 5.72 -8.45
CA PHE A 141 9.17 6.64 -7.59
C PHE A 141 10.08 7.79 -7.18
N SER A 142 9.57 9.00 -7.33
CA SER A 142 10.21 10.22 -6.85
C SER A 142 9.51 10.69 -5.58
N PRO A 143 10.23 11.31 -4.64
CA PRO A 143 9.60 11.95 -3.49
C PRO A 143 8.66 13.09 -3.94
N ILE A 144 7.74 13.44 -3.05
CA ILE A 144 6.84 14.59 -3.16
C ILE A 144 7.09 15.53 -1.99
N PRO A 145 6.71 16.81 -2.07
CA PRO A 145 6.53 17.63 -0.88
C PRO A 145 5.46 16.98 0.00
N MET A 146 5.84 16.56 1.21
CA MET A 146 4.90 15.96 2.16
C MET A 146 3.95 17.02 2.72
N SER A 147 2.69 16.65 2.88
CA SER A 147 1.66 17.50 3.50
C SER A 147 1.10 16.80 4.74
N PHE A 148 0.90 17.59 5.79
CA PHE A 148 0.28 17.18 7.04
C PHE A 148 -1.08 17.86 7.25
N HIS A 149 -1.66 18.37 6.15
CA HIS A 149 -2.95 19.04 6.13
C HIS A 149 -4.11 18.06 5.97
N ASP A 150 -5.20 18.32 6.68
CA ASP A 150 -6.48 17.65 6.43
C ASP A 150 -7.20 18.25 5.21
N THR A 151 -8.41 17.75 4.94
CA THR A 151 -9.27 18.23 3.85
C THR A 151 -9.74 19.68 4.00
N THR A 152 -9.61 20.27 5.19
CA THR A 152 -9.88 21.70 5.43
C THR A 152 -8.69 22.59 5.08
N GLY A 153 -7.54 22.00 4.77
CA GLY A 153 -6.31 22.72 4.47
C GLY A 153 -5.59 23.20 5.73
N ARG A 154 -5.77 22.54 6.88
CA ARG A 154 -5.05 22.84 8.13
C ARG A 154 -4.16 21.69 8.54
N ILE A 155 -2.93 21.99 9.00
CA ILE A 155 -2.09 20.98 9.66
C ILE A 155 -2.84 20.48 10.90
N THR A 156 -3.02 19.17 11.02
CA THR A 156 -3.83 18.60 12.10
C THR A 156 -3.20 18.81 13.48
N ASP A 157 -4.04 18.83 14.52
CA ASP A 157 -3.57 18.92 15.91
C ASP A 157 -2.64 17.76 16.27
N TYR A 158 -2.92 16.56 15.75
CA TYR A 158 -2.09 15.38 15.95
C TYR A 158 -0.64 15.66 15.52
N TRP A 159 -0.42 16.10 14.29
CA TRP A 159 0.93 16.29 13.77
C TRP A 159 1.65 17.44 14.47
N ARG A 160 0.95 18.55 14.76
CA ARG A 160 1.51 19.64 15.56
C ARG A 160 1.99 19.17 16.93
N GLN A 161 1.17 18.39 17.64
CA GLN A 161 1.54 17.85 18.96
C GLN A 161 2.63 16.78 18.88
N PHE A 162 2.57 15.92 17.86
CA PHE A 162 3.55 14.87 17.61
C PHE A 162 4.96 15.45 17.48
N TYR A 163 5.17 16.38 16.54
CA TYR A 163 6.49 16.97 16.33
C TYR A 163 6.91 17.89 17.49
N ALA A 164 5.98 18.64 18.11
CA ALA A 164 6.30 19.46 19.28
C ALA A 164 6.83 18.63 20.46
N LYS A 165 6.28 17.43 20.70
CA LYS A 165 6.80 16.50 21.72
C LYS A 165 8.25 16.06 21.46
N HIS A 166 8.66 16.07 20.19
CA HIS A 166 10.02 15.79 19.76
C HIS A 166 10.90 17.05 19.62
N GLN A 167 10.40 18.23 20.03
CA GLN A 167 11.08 19.52 19.88
C GLN A 167 11.41 19.84 18.42
N LEU A 168 10.53 19.43 17.51
CA LEU A 168 10.63 19.64 16.07
C LEU A 168 9.43 20.44 15.56
N GLU A 169 9.64 21.12 14.43
CA GLU A 169 8.55 21.64 13.61
C GLU A 169 7.97 20.52 12.73
N VAL A 170 6.72 20.70 12.31
CA VAL A 170 6.11 19.81 11.30
C VAL A 170 6.89 20.00 9.99
N PRO A 171 7.42 18.94 9.36
CA PRO A 171 8.24 19.03 8.16
C PRO A 171 7.36 19.21 6.91
N GLU A 172 6.48 20.21 6.94
CA GLU A 172 5.59 20.55 5.84
C GLU A 172 6.40 20.97 4.61
N GLY A 173 6.12 20.35 3.47
CA GLY A 173 6.81 20.62 2.21
C GLY A 173 8.15 19.91 2.04
N GLU A 174 8.69 19.27 3.08
CA GLU A 174 9.92 18.47 2.97
C GLU A 174 9.70 17.26 2.06
N PRO A 175 10.74 16.81 1.33
CA PRO A 175 10.63 15.70 0.40
C PRO A 175 10.40 14.38 1.14
N GLY A 176 9.35 13.65 0.76
CA GLY A 176 9.04 12.33 1.32
C GLY A 176 8.07 11.55 0.44
N THR A 177 7.42 10.55 1.03
CA THR A 177 6.42 9.71 0.38
C THR A 177 5.32 9.33 1.35
N ASN A 178 4.17 8.90 0.85
CA ASN A 178 3.16 8.24 1.67
C ASN A 178 2.47 7.13 0.88
N PRO A 179 1.93 6.10 1.56
CA PRO A 179 1.40 4.93 0.87
C PRO A 179 0.09 5.24 0.12
N GLY A 180 -0.70 6.21 0.59
CA GLY A 180 -1.88 6.70 -0.10
C GLY A 180 -1.57 7.28 -1.48
N GLU A 181 -0.62 8.19 -1.57
CA GLU A 181 -0.17 8.81 -2.82
C GLU A 181 0.51 7.78 -3.73
N LEU A 182 1.37 6.91 -3.18
CA LEU A 182 2.00 5.84 -3.96
C LEU A 182 0.97 4.95 -4.65
N SER A 183 -0.15 4.64 -3.98
CA SER A 183 -1.22 3.81 -4.55
C SER A 183 -1.90 4.44 -5.78
N GLN A 184 -1.79 5.76 -5.95
CA GLN A 184 -2.41 6.53 -7.03
C GLN A 184 -1.45 6.87 -8.17
N ARG A 185 -0.17 6.54 -8.03
CA ARG A 185 0.82 6.76 -9.08
C ARG A 185 0.40 6.05 -10.37
N THR A 186 0.60 6.71 -11.50
CA THR A 186 0.16 6.21 -12.82
C THR A 186 0.80 4.90 -13.25
N ASN A 187 1.97 4.57 -12.68
CA ASN A 187 2.65 3.29 -12.89
C ASN A 187 2.18 2.19 -11.92
N VAL A 188 1.30 2.47 -10.96
CA VAL A 188 0.73 1.49 -10.03
C VAL A 188 -0.68 1.12 -10.48
N LYS A 189 -0.91 -0.18 -10.72
CA LYS A 189 -2.24 -0.70 -11.05
C LYS A 189 -2.77 -1.57 -9.93
N LEU A 190 -3.81 -1.10 -9.24
CA LEU A 190 -4.53 -1.90 -8.26
C LEU A 190 -5.20 -3.09 -8.96
N LYS A 191 -5.00 -4.27 -8.38
CA LYS A 191 -5.50 -5.55 -8.88
C LYS A 191 -6.75 -5.97 -8.12
N GLY A 192 -6.80 -5.73 -6.81
CA GLY A 192 -7.94 -6.07 -5.97
C GLY A 192 -7.47 -6.34 -4.54
N ARG A 193 -8.35 -6.92 -3.73
CA ARG A 193 -8.01 -7.32 -2.36
C ARG A 193 -7.09 -8.53 -2.35
N LEU A 194 -6.13 -8.53 -1.44
CA LEU A 194 -5.42 -9.74 -1.02
C LEU A 194 -6.45 -10.71 -0.41
N ARG A 195 -6.37 -11.98 -0.79
CA ARG A 195 -7.21 -13.06 -0.28
C ARG A 195 -6.34 -14.18 0.26
#